data_AF-A0A078IQ91-F1
#
_entry.id   AF-A0A078IQ91-F1
#
_cell.length_a   1.000
_cell.length_b   1.000
_cell.length_c   1.000
_cell.angle_alpha   90.00
_cell.angle_beta   90.00
_cell.angle_gamma   90.00
#
_symmetry.space_group_name_H-M   'P 1'
#
loop_
_entity.id
_entity.type
_entity.pdbx_description
1 polymer ?
#
loop_
_entity_poly.entity_id
_entity_poly.type
_entity_poly.pdbx_seq_one_letter_code
_entity_poly.pdbx_strand_id
1 'polypeptide(L)'
;MVLPWRSRGGRRAERRNLSTSGDTSVVKIKVPAQLRSSKIELVQSPRAPLTPRDAVEICRRLENATAREENAECLEIVSKIKNLAKDNGETNKKCLLQYSVVSELTSCFQRFASTREEHAPLLEEVLSVITSWLPLNRTEGFSKMGSTASLKTLVRFLNAPDAKTRQNAVFCIREVIAIDKRFVYALTDIEGAFEGLIKIIKDSVSTSSTKASIMAIYRIISCDNKTASKLVNLGLVALIAEMIVNNAEKSVCERCLVVLNVVCDNEQSREDVLGNALIVPLIVKKILRVSDLATQCSVSILWKLWRKNNDHLLVEALQVGAFEKLLVVLQVGCEEKTKERASELLRNLNRCRNEMENTNCVDSSMHLKNVKKSF
;
A
#
# COMPACT_ATOMS: atom_id res chain seq x y z
N MET A 1 6.27 -25.56 19.65
CA MET A 1 5.21 -25.62 20.69
C MET A 1 3.95 -25.02 20.07
N VAL A 2 3.04 -25.88 19.62
CA VAL A 2 1.77 -25.50 18.99
C VAL A 2 0.70 -25.57 20.08
N LEU A 3 -0.06 -24.50 20.27
CA LEU A 3 -1.31 -24.56 21.01
C LEU A 3 -2.47 -23.96 20.21
N PRO A 4 -3.69 -24.48 20.39
CA PRO A 4 -4.74 -24.49 19.38
C PRO A 4 -5.91 -23.56 19.75
N TRP A 5 -6.54 -22.97 18.73
CA TRP A 5 -7.82 -22.32 18.90
C TRP A 5 -8.96 -23.33 18.75
N ARG A 6 -9.74 -23.46 19.83
CA ARG A 6 -10.98 -24.23 19.94
C ARG A 6 -12.08 -23.61 19.06
N SER A 7 -12.74 -24.43 18.27
CA SER A 7 -14.04 -24.10 17.67
C SER A 7 -15.16 -24.73 18.52
N ARG A 8 -16.12 -23.90 18.93
CA ARG A 8 -17.34 -24.31 19.64
C ARG A 8 -18.35 -24.87 18.64
N GLY A 9 -19.02 -25.95 19.05
CA GLY A 9 -20.00 -26.68 18.25
C GLY A 9 -21.31 -25.95 17.99
N GLY A 10 -22.02 -26.46 16.98
CA GLY A 10 -23.40 -26.11 16.63
C GLY A 10 -24.04 -27.28 15.88
N ARG A 11 -25.15 -27.76 16.39
CA ARG A 11 -25.83 -29.03 16.14
C ARG A 11 -26.28 -29.27 14.68
N ARG A 12 -26.13 -30.52 14.22
CA ARG A 12 -26.80 -31.12 13.06
C ARG A 12 -28.24 -31.47 13.46
N ALA A 13 -29.21 -31.07 12.65
CA ALA A 13 -30.59 -31.57 12.73
C ALA A 13 -30.89 -32.35 11.44
N GLU A 14 -31.16 -33.64 11.60
CA GLU A 14 -31.70 -34.53 10.58
C GLU A 14 -33.13 -34.11 10.22
N ARG A 15 -33.47 -34.13 8.93
CA ARG A 15 -34.88 -34.24 8.50
C ARG A 15 -35.02 -35.45 7.60
N ARG A 16 -35.79 -36.42 8.10
CA ARG A 16 -36.31 -37.58 7.40
C ARG A 16 -37.38 -37.13 6.40
N ASN A 17 -37.32 -37.69 5.20
CA ASN A 17 -38.41 -37.65 4.23
C ASN A 17 -39.39 -38.77 4.58
N LEU A 18 -40.65 -38.44 4.84
CA LEU A 18 -41.76 -39.38 4.74
C LEU A 18 -42.81 -38.81 3.81
N SER A 19 -43.12 -39.59 2.79
CA SER A 19 -44.18 -39.45 1.81
C SER A 19 -45.49 -40.02 2.34
N THR A 20 -46.58 -39.26 2.26
CA THR A 20 -47.96 -39.78 2.29
C THR A 20 -48.88 -38.92 1.43
N SER A 21 -49.39 -39.51 0.35
CA SER A 21 -50.77 -39.52 -0.17
C SER A 21 -51.79 -38.48 0.34
N GLY A 22 -52.54 -37.89 -0.61
CA GLY A 22 -53.98 -37.71 -0.46
C GLY A 22 -54.53 -36.29 -0.63
N ASP A 23 -55.39 -36.16 -1.65
CA ASP A 23 -56.58 -35.31 -1.73
C ASP A 23 -56.52 -33.85 -2.25
N THR A 24 -57.05 -33.77 -3.47
CA THR A 24 -57.63 -32.64 -4.20
C THR A 24 -58.61 -31.80 -3.40
N SER A 25 -58.40 -30.48 -3.41
CA SER A 25 -59.50 -29.52 -3.40
C SER A 25 -59.14 -28.28 -4.23
N VAL A 26 -59.98 -28.04 -5.24
CA VAL A 26 -59.89 -26.94 -6.20
C VAL A 26 -60.37 -25.66 -5.52
N VAL A 27 -59.45 -24.75 -5.22
CA VAL A 27 -59.80 -23.39 -4.79
C VAL A 27 -59.65 -22.45 -5.99
N LYS A 28 -60.77 -22.21 -6.66
CA LYS A 28 -60.92 -21.12 -7.64
C LYS A 28 -60.94 -19.79 -6.89
N ILE A 29 -59.88 -19.00 -6.98
CA ILE A 29 -59.93 -17.57 -6.63
C ILE A 29 -59.67 -16.74 -7.89
N LYS A 30 -60.68 -15.94 -8.17
CA LYS A 30 -60.86 -14.95 -9.24
C LYS A 30 -59.65 -14.01 -9.35
N VAL A 31 -59.07 -13.90 -10.53
CA VAL A 31 -58.11 -12.84 -10.89
C VAL A 31 -58.91 -11.59 -11.29
N PRO A 32 -58.75 -10.43 -10.63
CA PRO A 32 -59.20 -9.16 -11.18
C PRO A 32 -58.15 -8.65 -12.17
N ALA A 33 -58.60 -8.37 -13.39
CA ALA A 33 -57.80 -7.84 -14.47
C ALA A 33 -57.41 -6.38 -14.19
N GLN A 34 -56.18 -6.14 -13.75
CA GLN A 34 -55.53 -4.82 -13.79
C GLN A 34 -54.03 -5.00 -13.56
N LEU A 35 -53.26 -4.95 -14.64
CA LEU A 35 -51.83 -4.56 -14.72
C LEU A 35 -51.36 -4.73 -16.18
N ARG A 36 -51.99 -3.99 -17.11
CA ARG A 36 -51.37 -3.71 -18.41
C ARG A 36 -50.53 -2.45 -18.23
N SER A 37 -49.24 -2.63 -18.00
CA SER A 37 -48.12 -1.82 -18.53
C SER A 37 -46.90 -1.86 -17.60
N SER A 38 -46.33 -3.03 -17.36
CA SER A 38 -44.94 -3.10 -16.92
C SER A 38 -44.09 -3.21 -18.17
N LYS A 39 -43.37 -2.14 -18.53
CA LYS A 39 -42.26 -2.23 -19.49
C LYS A 39 -41.37 -3.36 -19.01
N ILE A 40 -41.33 -4.45 -19.77
CA ILE A 40 -40.40 -5.53 -19.53
C ILE A 40 -39.04 -4.95 -19.90
N GLU A 41 -38.31 -4.45 -18.90
CA GLU A 41 -36.86 -4.31 -19.03
C GLU A 41 -36.35 -5.70 -19.34
N LEU A 42 -36.00 -5.94 -20.61
CA LEU A 42 -35.27 -7.12 -21.02
C LEU A 42 -33.96 -7.12 -20.25
N VAL A 43 -33.93 -7.89 -19.15
CA VAL A 43 -32.68 -8.29 -18.50
C VAL A 43 -31.84 -8.93 -19.60
N GLN A 44 -30.80 -8.23 -20.05
CA GLN A 44 -29.85 -8.80 -20.99
C GLN A 44 -29.33 -10.09 -20.36
N SER A 45 -29.56 -11.23 -21.03
CA SER A 45 -29.01 -12.51 -20.59
C SER A 45 -27.52 -12.33 -20.29
N PRO A 46 -27.02 -12.83 -19.15
CA PRO A 46 -25.60 -12.75 -18.83
C PRO A 46 -24.79 -13.25 -20.02
N ARG A 47 -23.90 -12.42 -20.55
CA ARG A 47 -23.00 -12.81 -21.64
C ARG A 47 -22.28 -14.10 -21.24
N ALA A 48 -22.09 -15.02 -22.18
CA ALA A 48 -21.43 -16.29 -21.89
C ALA A 48 -20.05 -16.05 -21.23
N PRO A 49 -19.65 -16.88 -20.24
CA PRO A 49 -18.32 -16.78 -19.64
C PRO A 49 -17.22 -16.95 -20.68
N LEU A 50 -16.10 -16.23 -20.53
CA LEU A 50 -14.95 -16.36 -21.41
C LEU A 50 -14.39 -17.80 -21.35
N THR A 51 -14.13 -18.41 -22.50
CA THR A 51 -13.54 -19.75 -22.55
C THR A 51 -12.00 -19.69 -22.55
N PRO A 52 -11.30 -20.74 -22.08
CA PRO A 52 -9.86 -20.88 -22.23
C PRO A 52 -9.33 -20.67 -23.65
N ARG A 53 -10.07 -21.16 -24.65
CA ARG A 53 -9.68 -21.02 -26.07
C ARG A 53 -9.71 -19.56 -26.50
N ASP A 54 -10.72 -18.81 -26.06
CA ASP A 54 -10.82 -17.38 -26.32
C ASP A 54 -9.65 -16.62 -25.68
N ALA A 55 -9.29 -16.97 -24.44
CA ALA A 55 -8.17 -16.33 -23.75
C ALA A 55 -6.83 -16.56 -24.49
N VAL A 56 -6.56 -17.80 -24.92
CA VAL A 56 -5.36 -18.14 -25.70
C VAL A 56 -5.34 -17.43 -27.05
N GLU A 57 -6.48 -17.36 -27.75
CA GLU A 57 -6.55 -16.67 -29.03
C GLU A 57 -6.36 -15.15 -28.88
N ILE A 58 -6.89 -14.55 -27.81
CA ILE A 58 -6.65 -13.13 -27.49
C ILE A 58 -5.16 -12.87 -27.26
N CYS A 59 -4.47 -13.73 -26.50
CA CYS A 59 -3.03 -13.62 -26.28
C CYS A 59 -2.25 -13.73 -27.60
N ARG A 60 -2.54 -14.74 -28.41
CA ARG A 60 -1.89 -14.96 -29.70
C ARG A 60 -2.07 -13.77 -30.65
N ARG A 61 -3.28 -13.20 -30.69
CA ARG A 61 -3.56 -12.00 -31.48
C ARG A 61 -2.78 -10.79 -30.96
N LEU A 62 -2.75 -10.57 -29.65
CA LEU A 62 -1.99 -9.47 -29.05
C LEU A 62 -0.50 -9.61 -29.33
N GLU A 63 0.05 -10.82 -29.18
CA GLU A 63 1.44 -11.14 -29.48
C GLU A 63 1.78 -10.84 -30.95
N ASN A 64 0.97 -11.32 -31.89
CA ASN A 64 1.17 -11.09 -33.33
C ASN A 64 1.06 -9.61 -33.72
N ALA A 65 0.10 -8.87 -33.15
CA ALA A 65 -0.04 -7.43 -33.39
C ALA A 65 1.15 -6.65 -32.79
N THR A 66 1.61 -7.06 -31.59
CA THR A 66 2.79 -6.47 -30.94
C THR A 66 4.06 -6.72 -31.74
N ALA A 67 4.23 -7.92 -32.30
CA ALA A 67 5.39 -8.27 -33.12
C ALA A 67 5.45 -7.49 -34.44
N ARG A 68 4.28 -7.14 -35.00
CA ARG A 68 4.16 -6.27 -36.19
C ARG A 68 4.19 -4.78 -35.86
N GLU A 69 4.24 -4.42 -34.57
CA GLU A 69 4.20 -3.04 -34.08
C GLU A 69 2.94 -2.26 -34.52
N GLU A 70 1.81 -2.98 -34.66
CA GLU A 70 0.51 -2.44 -35.09
C GLU A 70 -0.24 -1.80 -33.92
N ASN A 71 0.05 -0.52 -33.64
CA ASN A 71 -0.49 0.17 -32.47
C ASN A 71 -2.03 0.12 -32.37
N ALA A 72 -2.73 0.41 -33.47
CA ALA A 72 -4.19 0.47 -33.48
C ALA A 72 -4.83 -0.89 -33.18
N GLU A 73 -4.28 -1.97 -33.77
CA GLU A 73 -4.75 -3.33 -33.53
C GLU A 73 -4.47 -3.76 -32.09
N CYS A 74 -3.28 -3.45 -31.55
CA CYS A 74 -2.97 -3.68 -30.15
C CYS A 74 -3.96 -2.96 -29.23
N LEU A 75 -4.28 -1.69 -29.50
CA LEU A 75 -5.21 -0.90 -28.69
C LEU A 75 -6.62 -1.50 -28.71
N GLU A 76 -7.10 -1.93 -29.88
CA GLU A 76 -8.39 -2.61 -30.02
C GLU A 76 -8.44 -3.89 -29.16
N ILE A 77 -7.40 -4.73 -29.24
CA ILE A 77 -7.31 -5.99 -28.50
C ILE A 77 -7.24 -5.72 -26.98
N VAL A 78 -6.43 -4.78 -26.52
CA VAL A 78 -6.32 -4.41 -25.09
C VAL A 78 -7.64 -3.85 -24.58
N SER A 79 -8.32 -3.02 -25.37
CA SER A 79 -9.66 -2.51 -25.04
C SER A 79 -10.68 -3.64 -24.91
N LYS A 80 -10.61 -4.64 -25.81
CA LYS A 80 -11.44 -5.85 -25.73
C LYS A 80 -11.15 -6.63 -24.46
N ILE A 81 -9.88 -6.83 -24.08
CA ILE A 81 -9.49 -7.49 -22.82
C ILE A 81 -10.10 -6.75 -21.62
N LYS A 82 -9.99 -5.41 -21.60
CA LYS A 82 -10.56 -4.57 -20.52
C LYS A 82 -12.06 -4.74 -20.39
N ASN A 83 -12.78 -4.75 -21.51
CA ASN A 83 -14.24 -4.92 -21.52
C ASN A 83 -14.64 -6.33 -21.08
N LEU A 84 -13.94 -7.37 -21.55
CA LEU A 84 -14.15 -8.76 -21.11
C LEU A 84 -13.89 -8.94 -19.61
N ALA A 85 -12.94 -8.20 -19.02
CA ALA A 85 -12.67 -8.23 -17.59
C ALA A 85 -13.67 -7.41 -16.76
N LYS A 86 -14.45 -6.51 -17.38
CA LYS A 86 -15.59 -5.83 -16.74
C LYS A 86 -16.82 -6.72 -16.75
N ASP A 87 -17.09 -7.38 -17.88
CA ASP A 87 -18.19 -8.34 -18.05
C ASP A 87 -17.89 -9.63 -17.26
N ASN A 88 -18.81 -10.11 -16.41
CA ASN A 88 -18.59 -11.29 -15.56
C ASN A 88 -17.28 -11.25 -14.75
N GLY A 89 -16.95 -10.07 -14.23
CA GLY A 89 -15.57 -9.63 -13.97
C GLY A 89 -14.67 -10.60 -13.21
N GLU A 90 -15.11 -11.25 -12.13
CA GLU A 90 -14.21 -12.13 -11.35
C GLU A 90 -13.86 -13.43 -12.10
N THR A 91 -14.82 -14.02 -12.80
CA THR A 91 -14.63 -15.27 -13.55
C THR A 91 -13.74 -15.05 -14.78
N ASN A 92 -14.04 -14.01 -15.56
CA ASN A 92 -13.28 -13.69 -16.76
C ASN A 92 -11.86 -13.24 -16.41
N LYS A 93 -11.68 -12.43 -15.34
CA LYS A 93 -10.34 -12.08 -14.84
C LYS A 93 -9.55 -13.32 -14.46
N LYS A 94 -10.12 -14.23 -13.67
CA LYS A 94 -9.42 -15.49 -13.30
C LYS A 94 -9.01 -16.31 -14.51
N CYS A 95 -9.88 -16.42 -15.52
CA CYS A 95 -9.55 -17.08 -16.77
C CYS A 95 -8.36 -16.39 -17.46
N LEU A 96 -8.44 -15.08 -17.72
CA LEU A 96 -7.38 -14.32 -18.37
C LEU A 96 -6.03 -14.43 -17.61
N LEU A 97 -6.06 -14.37 -16.28
CA LEU A 97 -4.87 -14.50 -15.43
C LEU A 97 -4.23 -15.90 -15.49
N GLN A 98 -5.01 -16.93 -15.83
CA GLN A 98 -4.50 -18.29 -16.00
C GLN A 98 -3.76 -18.48 -17.35
N TYR A 99 -4.03 -17.64 -18.34
CA TYR A 99 -3.58 -17.82 -19.73
C TYR A 99 -2.64 -16.71 -20.19
N SER A 100 -1.55 -16.48 -19.46
CA SER A 100 -0.41 -15.59 -19.81
C SER A 100 -0.71 -14.12 -20.12
N VAL A 101 -1.97 -13.68 -20.16
CA VAL A 101 -2.40 -12.34 -20.63
C VAL A 101 -1.56 -11.20 -20.04
N VAL A 102 -1.18 -11.27 -18.76
CA VAL A 102 -0.32 -10.27 -18.12
C VAL A 102 1.07 -10.21 -18.76
N SER A 103 1.66 -11.36 -19.08
CA SER A 103 2.93 -11.47 -19.81
C SER A 103 2.84 -10.84 -21.20
N GLU A 104 1.74 -11.02 -21.92
CA GLU A 104 1.57 -10.44 -23.26
C GLU A 104 1.30 -8.93 -23.19
N LEU A 105 0.51 -8.47 -22.21
CA LEU A 105 0.30 -7.04 -21.95
C LEU A 105 1.61 -6.33 -21.58
N THR A 106 2.43 -6.94 -20.73
CA THR A 106 3.75 -6.39 -20.35
C THR A 106 4.76 -6.44 -21.49
N SER A 107 4.74 -7.47 -22.35
CA SER A 107 5.50 -7.49 -23.63
C SER A 107 5.07 -6.35 -24.55
N CYS A 108 3.76 -6.13 -24.70
CA CYS A 108 3.21 -5.04 -25.50
C CYS A 108 3.67 -3.68 -24.95
N PHE A 109 3.58 -3.48 -23.64
CA PHE A 109 4.11 -2.27 -23.00
C PHE A 109 5.61 -2.08 -23.30
N GLN A 110 6.44 -3.11 -23.11
CA GLN A 110 7.87 -3.03 -23.34
C GLN A 110 8.21 -2.66 -24.80
N ARG A 111 7.48 -3.24 -25.76
CA ARG A 111 7.67 -2.99 -27.19
C ARG A 111 7.36 -1.53 -27.55
N PHE A 112 6.20 -1.03 -27.14
CA PHE A 112 5.74 0.32 -27.49
C PHE A 112 6.30 1.43 -26.57
N ALA A 113 6.90 1.10 -25.42
CA ALA A 113 7.55 2.09 -24.55
C ALA A 113 8.84 2.66 -25.13
N SER A 114 9.44 1.96 -26.11
CA SER A 114 10.66 2.40 -26.80
C SER A 114 10.38 3.36 -27.95
N THR A 115 9.10 3.56 -28.28
CA THR A 115 8.66 4.24 -29.49
C THR A 115 7.84 5.50 -29.16
N ARG A 116 7.51 6.24 -30.22
CA ARG A 116 6.96 7.61 -30.28
C ARG A 116 5.83 7.92 -29.28
N GLU A 117 5.63 9.21 -29.00
CA GLU A 117 4.57 9.67 -28.08
C GLU A 117 3.14 9.26 -28.48
N GLU A 118 2.92 8.99 -29.77
CA GLU A 118 1.64 8.56 -30.33
C GLU A 118 1.09 7.26 -29.69
N HIS A 119 1.94 6.45 -29.06
CA HIS A 119 1.51 5.21 -28.40
C HIS A 119 1.01 5.40 -26.97
N ALA A 120 1.01 6.62 -26.44
CA ALA A 120 0.55 6.89 -25.08
C ALA A 120 -0.83 6.28 -24.76
N PRO A 121 -1.87 6.38 -25.63
CA PRO A 121 -3.18 5.80 -25.34
C PRO A 121 -3.15 4.28 -25.16
N LEU A 122 -2.37 3.56 -25.99
CA LEU A 122 -2.19 2.11 -25.87
C LEU A 122 -1.51 1.77 -24.54
N LEU A 123 -0.43 2.46 -24.20
CA LEU A 123 0.34 2.21 -23.00
C LEU A 123 -0.47 2.51 -21.73
N GLU A 124 -1.24 3.60 -21.71
CA GLU A 124 -2.17 3.92 -20.62
C GLU A 124 -3.27 2.85 -20.46
N GLU A 125 -3.82 2.36 -21.58
CA GLU A 125 -4.84 1.31 -21.55
C GLU A 125 -4.28 -0.01 -21.01
N VAL A 126 -3.07 -0.38 -21.44
CA VAL A 126 -2.33 -1.55 -20.91
C VAL A 126 -2.12 -1.41 -19.40
N LEU A 127 -1.64 -0.26 -18.92
CA LEU A 127 -1.46 -0.02 -17.49
C LEU A 127 -2.79 -0.08 -16.74
N SER A 128 -3.86 0.48 -17.30
CA SER A 128 -5.19 0.42 -16.69
C SER A 128 -5.67 -1.03 -16.52
N VAL A 129 -5.42 -1.90 -17.50
CA VAL A 129 -5.81 -3.31 -17.43
C VAL A 129 -4.98 -4.03 -16.36
N ILE A 130 -3.65 -4.00 -16.47
CA ILE A 130 -2.74 -4.72 -15.56
C ILE A 130 -2.98 -4.30 -14.11
N THR A 131 -3.09 -2.99 -13.85
CA THR A 131 -3.23 -2.47 -12.49
C THR A 131 -4.61 -2.72 -11.88
N SER A 132 -5.66 -2.88 -12.70
CA SER A 132 -6.99 -3.24 -12.22
C SER A 132 -7.08 -4.67 -11.67
N TRP A 133 -6.04 -5.47 -11.89
CA TRP A 133 -5.95 -6.86 -11.45
C TRP A 133 -4.95 -7.04 -10.29
N LEU A 134 -4.37 -5.95 -9.77
CA LEU A 134 -3.46 -6.01 -8.63
C LEU A 134 -4.21 -6.18 -7.29
N PRO A 135 -3.63 -6.91 -6.30
CA PRO A 135 -2.37 -7.65 -6.41
C PRO A 135 -2.55 -8.90 -7.26
N LEU A 136 -1.67 -9.07 -8.26
CA LEU A 136 -1.62 -10.28 -9.06
C LEU A 136 -0.91 -11.35 -8.23
N ASN A 137 -1.48 -12.55 -8.13
CA ASN A 137 -0.84 -13.68 -7.45
C ASN A 137 0.47 -14.13 -8.12
N ARG A 138 0.88 -13.50 -9.21
CA ARG A 138 2.07 -13.81 -9.99
C ARG A 138 2.73 -12.52 -10.47
N THR A 139 4.02 -12.37 -10.16
CA THR A 139 4.94 -11.36 -10.70
C THR A 139 5.24 -11.55 -12.19
N GLU A 140 4.46 -12.39 -12.89
CA GLU A 140 4.66 -12.78 -14.28
C GLU A 140 4.60 -11.54 -15.19
N GLY A 141 5.66 -11.31 -15.95
CA GLY A 141 5.73 -10.27 -16.98
C GLY A 141 6.28 -8.91 -16.52
N PHE A 142 6.18 -8.52 -15.25
CA PHE A 142 6.65 -7.20 -14.80
C PHE A 142 8.17 -6.98 -15.00
N SER A 143 8.97 -8.05 -15.08
CA SER A 143 10.41 -7.94 -15.43
C SER A 143 10.63 -7.35 -16.84
N LYS A 144 9.70 -7.57 -17.77
CA LYS A 144 9.71 -7.00 -19.13
C LYS A 144 9.57 -5.46 -19.11
N MET A 145 8.84 -4.93 -18.13
CA MET A 145 8.66 -3.50 -17.92
C MET A 145 9.84 -2.84 -17.18
N GLY A 146 10.90 -3.59 -16.87
CA GLY A 146 12.11 -3.07 -16.25
C GLY A 146 13.14 -2.50 -17.23
N SER A 147 12.88 -2.50 -18.54
CA SER A 147 13.75 -1.86 -19.53
C SER A 147 13.82 -0.34 -19.32
N THR A 148 14.95 0.29 -19.68
CA THR A 148 15.13 1.75 -19.54
C THR A 148 14.01 2.54 -20.21
N ALA A 149 13.57 2.13 -21.40
CA ALA A 149 12.46 2.78 -22.12
C ALA A 149 11.12 2.63 -21.38
N SER A 150 10.84 1.45 -20.84
CA SER A 150 9.64 1.19 -20.03
C SER A 150 9.62 2.04 -18.77
N LEU A 151 10.74 2.08 -18.03
CA LEU A 151 10.86 2.89 -16.83
C LEU A 151 10.73 4.39 -17.13
N LYS A 152 11.34 4.90 -18.23
CA LYS A 152 11.18 6.29 -18.66
C LYS A 152 9.72 6.62 -18.97
N THR A 153 9.01 5.73 -19.66
CA THR A 153 7.58 5.88 -19.93
C THR A 153 6.76 5.89 -18.64
N LEU A 154 7.05 4.98 -17.70
CA LEU A 154 6.39 4.94 -16.39
C LEU A 154 6.63 6.23 -15.59
N VAL A 155 7.85 6.79 -15.60
CA VAL A 155 8.14 8.09 -14.95
C VAL A 155 7.43 9.24 -15.65
N ARG A 156 7.33 9.24 -16.98
CA ARG A 156 6.53 10.22 -17.72
C ARG A 156 5.06 10.18 -17.29
N PHE A 157 4.48 8.98 -17.20
CA PHE A 157 3.10 8.79 -16.73
C PHE A 157 2.91 9.07 -15.24
N LEU A 158 3.92 8.82 -14.41
CA LEU A 158 3.93 9.22 -13.00
C LEU A 158 3.83 10.74 -12.85
N ASN A 159 4.31 11.50 -13.83
CA ASN A 159 4.26 12.96 -13.86
C ASN A 159 3.10 13.53 -14.71
N ALA A 160 2.22 12.68 -15.24
CA ALA A 160 1.09 13.09 -16.07
C ALA A 160 0.08 13.98 -15.30
N PRO A 161 -0.65 14.87 -16.01
CA PRO A 161 -1.71 15.67 -15.39
C PRO A 161 -2.87 14.82 -14.87
N ASP A 162 -3.19 13.71 -15.55
CA ASP A 162 -4.27 12.81 -15.15
C ASP A 162 -3.90 11.96 -13.93
N ALA A 163 -4.74 12.02 -12.90
CA ALA A 163 -4.47 11.33 -11.64
C ALA A 163 -4.58 9.81 -11.77
N LYS A 164 -5.41 9.30 -12.68
CA LYS A 164 -5.58 7.86 -12.89
C LYS A 164 -4.36 7.26 -13.59
N THR A 165 -3.80 7.95 -14.58
CA THR A 165 -2.53 7.62 -15.23
C THR A 165 -1.41 7.58 -14.20
N ARG A 166 -1.27 8.63 -13.37
CA ARG A 166 -0.29 8.65 -12.27
C ARG A 166 -0.44 7.46 -11.31
N GLN A 167 -1.67 7.17 -10.90
CA GLN A 167 -1.97 6.03 -10.03
C GLN A 167 -1.55 4.69 -10.66
N ASN A 168 -1.90 4.47 -11.92
CA ASN A 168 -1.56 3.21 -12.60
C ASN A 168 -0.04 3.09 -12.77
N ALA A 169 0.64 4.19 -13.09
CA ALA A 169 2.10 4.23 -13.20
C ALA A 169 2.78 3.86 -11.87
N VAL A 170 2.38 4.44 -10.74
CA VAL A 170 3.01 4.12 -9.44
C VAL A 170 2.76 2.67 -9.00
N PHE A 171 1.60 2.10 -9.33
CA PHE A 171 1.33 0.69 -9.10
C PHE A 171 2.28 -0.21 -9.90
N CYS A 172 2.45 0.05 -11.19
CA CYS A 172 3.39 -0.71 -12.01
C CYS A 172 4.84 -0.49 -11.57
N ILE A 173 5.26 0.74 -11.27
CA ILE A 173 6.61 1.03 -10.76
C ILE A 173 6.89 0.18 -9.53
N ARG A 174 5.97 0.15 -8.54
CA ARG A 174 6.12 -0.65 -7.31
C ARG A 174 6.37 -2.13 -7.63
N GLU A 175 5.59 -2.72 -8.54
CA GLU A 175 5.75 -4.13 -8.91
C GLU A 175 7.04 -4.39 -9.70
N VAL A 176 7.40 -3.52 -10.64
CA VAL A 176 8.61 -3.65 -11.46
C VAL A 176 9.85 -3.60 -10.56
N ILE A 177 9.96 -2.54 -9.75
CA ILE A 177 11.12 -2.44 -8.88
C ILE A 177 11.14 -3.56 -7.88
N ALA A 178 10.00 -4.14 -7.47
CA ALA A 178 9.91 -5.24 -6.50
C ALA A 178 10.74 -6.49 -6.90
N ILE A 179 10.97 -6.69 -8.20
CA ILE A 179 11.59 -7.90 -8.75
C ILE A 179 13.10 -7.93 -8.52
N ASP A 180 13.81 -6.86 -8.87
CA ASP A 180 15.27 -6.83 -8.88
C ASP A 180 15.77 -5.43 -8.49
N LYS A 181 16.88 -5.36 -7.74
CA LYS A 181 17.51 -4.10 -7.35
C LYS A 181 18.04 -3.32 -8.56
N ARG A 182 18.38 -3.99 -9.67
CA ARG A 182 18.80 -3.33 -10.92
C ARG A 182 17.75 -2.36 -11.45
N PHE A 183 16.46 -2.69 -11.32
CA PHE A 183 15.38 -1.79 -11.73
C PHE A 183 15.22 -0.59 -10.80
N VAL A 184 15.61 -0.72 -9.52
CA VAL A 184 15.67 0.42 -8.60
C VAL A 184 16.71 1.42 -9.08
N TYR A 185 17.94 0.97 -9.36
CA TYR A 185 19.00 1.84 -9.86
C TYR A 185 18.63 2.50 -11.20
N ALA A 186 18.09 1.72 -12.14
CA ALA A 186 17.64 2.25 -13.42
C ALA A 186 16.51 3.28 -13.27
N LEU A 187 15.60 3.11 -12.30
CA LEU A 187 14.56 4.09 -12.00
C LEU A 187 15.14 5.38 -11.40
N THR A 188 16.10 5.27 -10.48
CA THR A 188 16.71 6.43 -9.82
C THR A 188 17.56 7.30 -10.74
N ASP A 189 18.01 6.76 -11.86
CA ASP A 189 18.75 7.49 -12.89
C ASP A 189 17.84 8.30 -13.83
N ILE A 190 16.52 8.14 -13.72
CA ILE A 190 15.55 8.84 -14.56
C ILE A 190 15.10 10.13 -13.86
N GLU A 191 15.31 11.26 -14.53
CA GLU A 191 14.85 12.57 -14.09
C GLU A 191 13.33 12.60 -13.88
N GLY A 192 12.89 13.22 -12.79
CA GLY A 192 11.46 13.31 -12.43
C GLY A 192 10.92 12.09 -11.68
N ALA A 193 11.71 11.04 -11.47
CA ALA A 193 11.25 9.83 -10.76
C ALA A 193 10.91 10.12 -9.29
N PHE A 194 11.77 10.85 -8.58
CA PHE A 194 11.54 11.18 -7.18
C PHE A 194 10.43 12.21 -7.01
N GLU A 195 10.42 13.25 -7.83
CA GLU A 195 9.40 14.28 -7.86
C GLU A 195 8.02 13.68 -8.12
N GLY A 196 7.92 12.75 -9.07
CA GLY A 196 6.68 12.04 -9.37
C GLY A 196 6.18 11.20 -8.19
N LEU A 197 7.07 10.48 -7.50
CA LEU A 197 6.72 9.69 -6.32
C LEU A 197 6.23 10.58 -5.16
N ILE A 198 6.95 11.68 -4.91
CA ILE A 198 6.58 12.69 -3.90
C ILE A 198 5.22 13.32 -4.25
N LYS A 199 4.98 13.63 -5.53
CA LYS A 199 3.72 14.20 -6.02
C LYS A 199 2.53 13.28 -5.78
N ILE A 200 2.66 11.95 -5.94
CA ILE A 200 1.58 11.00 -5.59
C ILE A 200 1.14 11.15 -4.13
N ILE A 201 2.11 11.32 -3.22
CA ILE A 201 1.84 11.46 -1.78
C ILE A 201 1.17 12.80 -1.52
N LYS A 202 1.74 13.89 -2.07
CA LYS A 202 1.24 15.25 -1.90
C LYS A 202 -0.19 15.43 -2.43
N ASP A 203 -0.47 14.92 -3.62
CA ASP A 203 -1.79 15.04 -4.26
C ASP A 203 -2.84 14.11 -3.64
N SER A 204 -2.43 13.15 -2.78
CA SER A 204 -3.31 12.17 -2.15
C SER A 204 -4.27 11.47 -3.13
N VAL A 205 -3.78 11.11 -4.33
CA VAL A 205 -4.58 10.61 -5.46
C VAL A 205 -5.55 9.49 -5.05
N SER A 206 -5.05 8.54 -4.25
CA SER A 206 -5.86 7.55 -3.53
C SER A 206 -5.03 6.91 -2.44
N THR A 207 -5.65 6.42 -1.37
CA THR A 207 -4.96 5.69 -0.28
C THR A 207 -4.04 4.59 -0.82
N SER A 208 -4.50 3.81 -1.81
CA SER A 208 -3.71 2.73 -2.41
C SER A 208 -2.49 3.25 -3.16
N SER A 209 -2.64 4.32 -3.95
CA SER A 209 -1.53 4.95 -4.66
C SER A 209 -0.49 5.56 -3.72
N THR A 210 -0.93 6.21 -2.63
CA THR A 210 -0.06 6.71 -1.56
C THR A 210 0.73 5.57 -0.93
N LYS A 211 0.08 4.46 -0.57
CA LYS A 211 0.76 3.26 -0.06
C LYS A 211 1.79 2.73 -1.05
N ALA A 212 1.47 2.72 -2.34
CA ALA A 212 2.38 2.26 -3.39
C ALA A 212 3.60 3.17 -3.52
N SER A 213 3.41 4.49 -3.51
CA SER A 213 4.50 5.46 -3.58
C SER A 213 5.42 5.36 -2.37
N ILE A 214 4.87 5.32 -1.14
CA ILE A 214 5.66 5.15 0.09
C ILE A 214 6.48 3.84 0.03
N MET A 215 5.93 2.77 -0.54
CA MET A 215 6.65 1.51 -0.65
C MET A 215 7.70 1.49 -1.76
N ALA A 216 7.49 2.25 -2.83
CA ALA A 216 8.53 2.46 -3.82
C ALA A 216 9.70 3.26 -3.22
N ILE A 217 9.40 4.34 -2.50
CA ILE A 217 10.37 5.15 -1.75
C ILE A 217 11.14 4.29 -0.74
N TYR A 218 10.45 3.47 0.06
CA TYR A 218 11.09 2.54 1.00
C TYR A 218 12.14 1.68 0.30
N ARG A 219 11.77 1.08 -0.83
CA ARG A 219 12.67 0.18 -1.57
C ARG A 219 13.86 0.93 -2.15
N ILE A 220 13.65 2.13 -2.69
CA ILE A 220 14.70 3.00 -3.22
C ILE A 220 15.75 3.29 -2.14
N ILE A 221 15.30 3.80 -0.99
CA ILE A 221 16.19 4.18 0.13
C ILE A 221 16.91 2.95 0.68
N SER A 222 16.21 1.81 0.77
CA SER A 222 16.80 0.56 1.26
C SER A 222 17.86 -0.03 0.31
N CYS A 223 17.87 0.36 -0.97
CA CYS A 223 18.89 -0.08 -1.93
C CYS A 223 20.11 0.83 -1.96
N ASP A 224 19.91 2.14 -1.89
CA ASP A 224 20.98 3.13 -1.83
C ASP A 224 20.66 4.22 -0.80
N ASN A 225 21.37 4.20 0.33
CA ASN A 225 21.14 5.13 1.42
C ASN A 225 21.48 6.60 1.06
N LYS A 226 22.20 6.84 -0.05
CA LYS A 226 22.43 8.20 -0.59
C LYS A 226 21.17 8.81 -1.18
N THR A 227 20.20 8.00 -1.60
CA THR A 227 18.91 8.49 -2.11
C THR A 227 18.01 9.05 -1.01
N ALA A 228 18.26 8.68 0.26
CA ALA A 228 17.53 9.22 1.41
C ALA A 228 17.58 10.74 1.43
N SER A 229 18.78 11.33 1.39
CA SER A 229 18.97 12.78 1.48
C SER A 229 18.31 13.52 0.31
N LYS A 230 18.31 12.95 -0.90
CA LYS A 230 17.61 13.52 -2.05
C LYS A 230 16.10 13.62 -1.83
N LEU A 231 15.47 12.53 -1.35
CA LEU A 231 14.04 12.50 -1.08
C LEU A 231 13.66 13.37 0.13
N VAL A 232 14.52 13.45 1.14
CA VAL A 232 14.36 14.36 2.28
C VAL A 232 14.39 15.82 1.81
N ASN A 233 15.32 16.20 0.94
CA ASN A 233 15.38 17.54 0.34
C ASN A 233 14.14 17.88 -0.50
N LEU A 234 13.46 16.88 -1.06
CA LEU A 234 12.16 17.05 -1.75
C LEU A 234 10.96 17.11 -0.78
N GLY A 235 11.20 17.16 0.54
CA GLY A 235 10.17 17.34 1.56
C GLY A 235 9.52 16.06 2.06
N LEU A 236 10.11 14.88 1.86
CA LEU A 236 9.55 13.60 2.31
C LEU A 236 9.21 13.57 3.81
N VAL A 237 10.08 14.15 4.66
CA VAL A 237 9.87 14.17 6.12
C VAL A 237 8.63 14.98 6.48
N ALA A 238 8.46 16.16 5.88
CA ALA A 238 7.31 17.03 6.12
C ALA A 238 6.00 16.35 5.68
N LEU A 239 6.00 15.70 4.50
CA LEU A 239 4.84 14.96 4.00
C LEU A 239 4.48 13.77 4.90
N ILE A 240 5.48 13.04 5.41
CA ILE A 240 5.26 11.97 6.38
C ILE A 240 4.64 12.53 7.68
N ALA A 241 5.20 13.62 8.21
CA ALA A 241 4.66 14.26 9.41
C ALA A 241 3.19 14.68 9.20
N GLU A 242 2.89 15.34 8.08
CA GLU A 242 1.54 15.78 7.72
C GLU A 242 0.55 14.60 7.65
N MET A 243 0.92 13.50 6.98
CA MET A 243 0.07 12.30 6.92
C MET A 243 -0.20 11.70 8.32
N ILE A 244 0.81 11.68 9.19
CA ILE A 244 0.70 11.14 10.55
C ILE A 244 -0.17 12.05 11.44
N VAL A 245 -0.04 13.38 11.29
CA VAL A 245 -0.85 14.42 11.96
C VAL A 245 -2.32 14.30 11.57
N ASN A 246 -2.59 14.20 10.27
CA ASN A 246 -3.94 14.12 9.70
C ASN A 246 -4.61 12.76 9.93
N ASN A 247 -4.06 11.93 10.82
CA ASN A 247 -4.59 10.62 11.21
C ASN A 247 -4.88 9.72 10.00
N ALA A 248 -3.94 9.63 9.07
CA ALA A 248 -4.02 8.66 7.99
C ALA A 248 -4.32 7.24 8.51
N GLU A 249 -4.96 6.41 7.68
CA GLU A 249 -5.27 5.01 8.02
C GLU A 249 -4.05 4.31 8.64
N LYS A 250 -4.30 3.41 9.61
CA LYS A 250 -3.22 2.68 10.31
C LYS A 250 -2.19 2.05 9.36
N SER A 251 -2.65 1.50 8.24
CA SER A 251 -1.79 0.88 7.23
C SER A 251 -0.91 1.88 6.44
N VAL A 252 -1.33 3.14 6.31
CA VAL A 252 -0.49 4.23 5.78
C VAL A 252 0.50 4.68 6.84
N CYS A 253 0.04 4.90 8.08
CA CYS A 253 0.89 5.28 9.21
C CYS A 253 2.05 4.28 9.42
N GLU A 254 1.77 2.98 9.40
CA GLU A 254 2.81 1.94 9.53
C GLU A 254 3.89 2.09 8.45
N ARG A 255 3.50 2.27 7.18
CA ARG A 255 4.43 2.45 6.07
C ARG A 255 5.25 3.73 6.18
N CYS A 256 4.63 4.82 6.64
CA CYS A 256 5.33 6.07 6.91
C CYS A 256 6.41 5.89 7.97
N LEU A 257 6.09 5.19 9.07
CA LEU A 257 7.04 4.90 10.14
C LEU A 257 8.18 3.97 9.68
N VAL A 258 7.87 3.00 8.82
CA VAL A 258 8.90 2.14 8.19
C VAL A 258 9.86 2.97 7.33
N VAL A 259 9.34 3.85 6.46
CA VAL A 259 10.19 4.73 5.64
C VAL A 259 11.02 5.66 6.50
N LEU A 260 10.40 6.34 7.48
CA LEU A 260 11.11 7.27 8.34
C LEU A 260 12.20 6.58 9.16
N ASN A 261 11.97 5.33 9.60
CA ASN A 261 12.99 4.53 10.29
C ASN A 261 14.21 4.27 9.41
N VAL A 262 14.03 3.94 8.12
CA VAL A 262 15.15 3.75 7.18
C VAL A 262 15.80 5.08 6.81
N VAL A 263 15.04 6.16 6.65
CA VAL A 263 15.61 7.51 6.46
C VAL A 263 16.57 7.86 7.60
N CYS A 264 16.21 7.51 8.84
CA CYS A 264 17.06 7.70 10.01
C CYS A 264 18.29 6.78 10.05
N ASP A 265 18.52 5.87 9.08
CA ASP A 265 19.80 5.16 8.97
C ASP A 265 20.90 6.04 8.35
N ASN A 266 20.53 7.07 7.58
CA ASN A 266 21.45 8.06 7.03
C ASN A 266 21.69 9.22 8.03
N GLU A 267 22.95 9.56 8.30
CA GLU A 267 23.30 10.58 9.29
C GLU A 267 22.81 11.98 8.93
N GLN A 268 23.00 12.43 7.68
CA GLN A 268 22.53 13.74 7.21
C GLN A 268 21.02 13.86 7.36
N SER A 269 20.30 12.81 6.92
CA SER A 269 18.85 12.78 7.01
C SER A 269 18.31 12.78 8.45
N ARG A 270 19.08 12.32 9.45
CA ARG A 270 18.67 12.40 10.87
C ARG A 270 18.55 13.86 11.33
N GLU A 271 19.44 14.73 10.87
CA GLU A 271 19.42 16.14 11.24
C GLU A 271 18.20 16.84 10.66
N ASP A 272 17.87 16.54 9.39
CA ASP A 272 16.65 17.04 8.75
C ASP A 272 15.37 16.54 9.44
N VAL A 273 15.37 15.28 9.89
CA VAL A 273 14.26 14.70 10.66
C VAL A 273 14.12 15.38 12.03
N LEU A 274 15.23 15.61 12.73
CA LEU A 274 15.25 16.33 14.01
C LEU A 274 14.84 17.80 13.87
N GLY A 275 15.13 18.43 12.73
CA GLY A 275 14.73 19.81 12.44
C GLY A 275 13.21 20.01 12.36
N ASN A 276 12.43 18.93 12.24
CA ASN A 276 10.97 19.00 12.25
C ASN A 276 10.42 18.73 13.67
N ALA A 277 10.02 19.81 14.35
CA ALA A 277 9.50 19.79 15.72
C ALA A 277 8.24 18.93 15.92
N LEU A 278 7.55 18.49 14.87
CA LEU A 278 6.40 17.60 15.00
C LEU A 278 6.80 16.13 15.11
N ILE A 279 8.01 15.75 14.71
CA ILE A 279 8.40 14.34 14.61
C ILE A 279 8.34 13.65 15.96
N VAL A 280 9.05 14.14 16.98
CA VAL A 280 9.12 13.46 18.29
C VAL A 280 7.72 13.26 18.90
N PRO A 281 6.84 14.29 19.00
CA PRO A 281 5.48 14.12 19.50
C PRO A 281 4.66 13.12 18.69
N LEU A 282 4.77 13.15 17.35
CA LEU A 282 4.05 12.25 16.48
C LEU A 282 4.50 10.79 16.63
N ILE A 283 5.80 10.54 16.68
CA ILE A 283 6.36 9.20 16.86
C ILE A 283 5.96 8.64 18.22
N VAL A 284 6.13 9.41 19.30
CA VAL A 284 5.70 8.98 20.64
C VAL A 284 4.20 8.72 20.66
N LYS A 285 3.38 9.53 19.97
CA LYS A 285 1.92 9.32 19.86
C LYS A 285 1.58 7.97 19.22
N LYS A 286 2.33 7.49 18.23
CA LYS A 286 2.02 6.26 17.48
C LYS A 286 2.49 4.94 18.14
N ILE A 287 3.39 4.99 19.13
CA ILE A 287 3.78 3.82 19.94
C ILE A 287 2.53 3.13 20.52
N LEU A 288 2.40 1.81 20.29
CA LEU A 288 1.27 0.96 20.71
C LEU A 288 -0.11 1.33 20.12
N ARG A 289 -0.18 2.21 19.10
CA ARG A 289 -1.47 2.68 18.54
C ARG A 289 -1.75 2.22 17.10
N VAL A 290 -0.73 1.75 16.38
CA VAL A 290 -0.84 1.41 14.96
C VAL A 290 -0.73 -0.10 14.75
N SER A 291 0.47 -0.65 14.99
CA SER A 291 0.82 -2.08 14.90
C SER A 291 2.10 -2.36 15.67
N ASP A 292 2.48 -3.63 15.78
CA ASP A 292 3.75 -4.03 16.41
C ASP A 292 4.95 -3.49 15.61
N LEU A 293 4.95 -3.68 14.28
CA LEU A 293 6.01 -3.15 13.40
C LEU A 293 6.13 -1.63 13.50
N ALA A 294 5.00 -0.90 13.53
CA ALA A 294 5.00 0.54 13.73
C ALA A 294 5.59 0.94 15.09
N THR A 295 5.32 0.16 16.14
CA THR A 295 5.90 0.38 17.47
C THR A 295 7.41 0.17 17.47
N GLN A 296 7.88 -0.94 16.88
CA GLN A 296 9.31 -1.21 16.70
C GLN A 296 10.02 -0.09 15.92
N CYS A 297 9.43 0.36 14.81
CA CYS A 297 9.96 1.47 14.02
C CYS A 297 9.98 2.78 14.82
N SER A 298 8.93 3.07 15.59
CA SER A 298 8.84 4.28 16.42
C SER A 298 9.93 4.33 17.49
N VAL A 299 10.13 3.22 18.22
CA VAL A 299 11.20 3.09 19.22
C VAL A 299 12.58 3.21 18.55
N SER A 300 12.76 2.57 17.40
CA SER A 300 13.99 2.65 16.61
C SER A 300 14.31 4.07 16.15
N ILE A 301 13.31 4.82 15.67
CA ILE A 301 13.47 6.23 15.24
C ILE A 301 13.93 7.07 16.44
N LEU A 302 13.21 7.03 17.57
CA LEU A 302 13.57 7.81 18.77
C LEU A 302 15.00 7.50 19.23
N TRP A 303 15.37 6.22 19.23
CA TRP A 303 16.72 5.77 19.60
C TRP A 303 17.80 6.26 18.61
N LYS A 304 17.53 6.24 17.29
CA LYS A 304 18.46 6.73 16.26
C LYS A 304 18.64 8.25 16.27
N LEU A 305 17.58 8.98 16.59
CA LEU A 305 17.60 10.44 16.66
C LEU A 305 18.24 10.95 17.95
N TRP A 306 18.09 10.21 19.04
CA TRP A 306 18.77 10.50 20.29
C TRP A 306 20.30 10.43 20.11
N ARG A 307 20.98 11.56 20.35
CA ARG A 307 22.44 11.63 20.46
C ARG A 307 22.79 11.71 21.95
N LYS A 308 23.83 10.99 22.39
CA LYS A 308 24.23 10.91 23.82
C LYS A 308 24.48 12.27 24.50
N ASN A 309 24.70 13.33 23.72
CA ASN A 309 24.96 14.69 24.21
C ASN A 309 23.82 15.68 23.90
N ASN A 310 22.65 15.21 23.45
CA ASN A 310 21.51 16.06 23.14
C ASN A 310 20.29 15.61 23.93
N ASP A 311 20.11 16.20 25.12
CA ASP A 311 18.98 15.91 25.99
C ASP A 311 17.69 16.61 25.54
N HIS A 312 17.71 17.56 24.60
CA HIS A 312 16.49 18.24 24.13
C HIS A 312 15.44 17.25 23.61
N LEU A 313 15.87 16.25 22.83
CA LEU A 313 14.97 15.20 22.36
C LEU A 313 14.40 14.38 23.51
N LEU A 314 15.19 14.10 24.56
CA LEU A 314 14.73 13.35 25.72
C LEU A 314 13.73 14.16 26.55
N VAL A 315 13.99 15.45 26.76
CA VAL A 315 13.07 16.37 27.45
C VAL A 315 11.73 16.43 26.71
N GLU A 316 11.77 16.65 25.40
CA GLU A 316 10.57 16.68 24.57
C GLU A 316 9.81 15.34 24.62
N ALA A 317 10.51 14.22 24.41
CA ALA A 317 9.93 12.89 24.46
C ALA A 317 9.31 12.59 25.84
N LEU A 318 9.95 13.02 26.93
CA LEU A 318 9.45 12.89 28.30
C LEU A 318 8.15 13.69 28.48
N GLN A 319 8.10 14.94 28.04
CA GLN A 319 6.92 15.81 28.14
C GLN A 319 5.70 15.26 27.41
N VAL A 320 5.90 14.53 26.30
CA VAL A 320 4.81 13.89 25.54
C VAL A 320 4.53 12.44 25.96
N GLY A 321 5.08 12.00 27.10
CA GLY A 321 4.77 10.73 27.73
C GLY A 321 5.44 9.51 27.10
N ALA A 322 6.66 9.66 26.57
CA ALA A 322 7.42 8.52 26.03
C ALA A 322 7.79 7.51 27.11
N PHE A 323 8.06 7.96 28.34
CA PHE A 323 8.51 7.11 29.44
C PHE A 323 7.47 6.02 29.76
N GLU A 324 6.21 6.41 30.00
CA GLU A 324 5.12 5.49 30.32
C GLU A 324 4.87 4.52 29.16
N LYS A 325 4.91 5.00 27.92
CA LYS A 325 4.68 4.16 26.75
C LYS A 325 5.77 3.12 26.56
N LEU A 326 7.03 3.49 26.75
CA LEU A 326 8.16 2.56 26.65
C LEU A 326 8.12 1.51 27.77
N LEU A 327 7.68 1.87 28.98
CA LEU A 327 7.43 0.88 30.04
C LEU A 327 6.37 -0.13 29.61
N VAL A 328 5.24 0.32 29.05
CA VAL A 328 4.19 -0.57 28.56
C VAL A 328 4.72 -1.47 27.43
N VAL A 329 5.53 -0.95 26.50
CA VAL A 329 6.17 -1.75 25.43
C VAL A 329 6.98 -2.91 26.01
N LEU A 330 7.73 -2.68 27.09
CA LEU A 330 8.49 -3.75 27.75
C LEU A 330 7.59 -4.74 28.50
N GLN A 331 6.52 -4.25 29.14
CA GLN A 331 5.58 -5.07 29.91
C GLN A 331 4.75 -6.03 29.05
N VAL A 332 4.26 -5.56 27.91
CA VAL A 332 3.45 -6.39 26.99
C VAL A 332 4.29 -7.37 26.17
N GLY A 333 5.63 -7.21 26.20
CA GLY A 333 6.58 -7.98 25.42
C GLY A 333 6.81 -7.39 24.02
N CYS A 334 8.07 -7.39 23.58
CA CYS A 334 8.48 -6.95 22.24
C CYS A 334 9.71 -7.73 21.77
N GLU A 335 10.08 -7.57 20.49
CA GLU A 335 11.29 -8.17 19.93
C GLU A 335 12.56 -7.69 20.67
N GLU A 336 13.56 -8.57 20.82
CA GLU A 336 14.77 -8.30 21.61
C GLU A 336 15.47 -6.99 21.22
N LYS A 337 15.63 -6.70 19.92
CA LYS A 337 16.21 -5.43 19.46
C LYS A 337 15.40 -4.21 19.89
N THR A 338 14.08 -4.33 19.93
CA THR A 338 13.20 -3.24 20.37
C THR A 338 13.28 -3.08 21.89
N LYS A 339 13.35 -4.20 22.62
CA LYS A 339 13.54 -4.24 24.07
C LYS A 339 14.84 -3.59 24.51
N GLU A 340 15.95 -3.88 23.84
CA GLU A 340 17.26 -3.25 24.09
C GLU A 340 17.18 -1.73 23.94
N ARG A 341 16.68 -1.26 22.78
CA ARG A 341 16.53 0.18 22.48
C ARG A 341 15.59 0.89 23.43
N ALA A 342 14.44 0.29 23.73
CA ALA A 342 13.48 0.82 24.70
C ALA A 342 14.08 0.92 26.10
N SER A 343 14.86 -0.09 26.52
CA SER A 343 15.54 -0.10 27.82
C SER A 343 16.60 0.99 27.91
N GLU A 344 17.38 1.20 26.85
CA GLU A 344 18.37 2.29 26.81
C GLU A 344 17.69 3.66 26.84
N LEU A 345 16.65 3.87 26.02
CA LEU A 345 15.86 5.12 26.06
C LEU A 345 15.29 5.37 27.46
N LEU A 346 14.71 4.37 28.12
CA LEU A 346 14.16 4.50 29.47
C LEU A 346 15.21 4.90 30.51
N ARG A 347 16.41 4.30 30.47
CA ARG A 347 17.50 4.67 31.39
C ARG A 347 17.87 6.15 31.24
N ASN A 348 17.98 6.62 30.00
CA ASN A 348 18.35 8.00 29.72
C ASN A 348 17.20 8.99 30.00
N LEU A 349 15.95 8.63 29.70
CA LEU A 349 14.78 9.41 30.09
C LEU A 349 14.66 9.53 31.62
N ASN A 350 14.97 8.45 32.36
CA ASN A 350 14.98 8.49 33.83
C ASN A 350 16.07 9.43 34.37
N ARG A 351 17.26 9.42 33.76
CA ARG A 351 18.33 10.37 34.11
C ARG A 351 17.88 11.81 33.85
N CYS A 352 17.41 12.10 32.63
CA CYS A 352 16.94 13.42 32.22
C CYS A 352 15.81 13.93 33.14
N ARG A 353 14.85 13.06 33.48
CA ARG A 353 13.79 13.38 34.44
C ARG A 353 14.35 13.79 35.81
N ASN A 354 15.30 13.05 36.37
CA ASN A 354 15.90 13.37 37.66
C ASN A 354 16.69 14.69 37.61
N GLU A 355 17.39 14.96 36.51
CA GLU A 355 18.12 16.22 36.29
C GLU A 355 17.16 17.42 36.22
N MET A 356 16.00 17.28 35.56
CA MET A 356 14.95 18.30 35.55
C MET A 356 14.31 18.52 36.92
N GLU A 357 14.05 17.44 37.67
CA GLU A 357 13.53 17.52 39.04
C GLU A 357 14.53 18.20 40.00
N ASN A 358 15.84 17.99 39.80
CA ASN A 358 16.90 18.59 40.62
C ASN A 358 17.21 20.06 40.28
N THR A 359 16.83 20.55 39.10
CA THR A 359 17.18 21.90 38.61
C THR A 359 16.08 22.96 38.81
N ASN A 360 14.96 22.63 39.44
CA ASN A 360 13.88 23.58 39.78
C ASN A 360 13.45 24.51 38.64
N CYS A 361 13.01 23.93 37.53
CA CYS A 361 12.07 24.59 36.61
C CYS A 361 10.77 23.78 36.55
N VAL A 362 10.14 23.59 37.71
CA VAL A 362 8.83 22.93 37.82
C VAL A 362 7.76 24.02 37.74
N ASP A 363 7.26 24.24 36.53
CA ASP A 363 5.90 24.77 36.40
C ASP A 363 4.98 23.69 36.97
N SER A 364 4.32 23.98 38.10
CA SER A 364 3.65 23.02 38.99
C SER A 364 2.36 22.39 38.42
N SER A 365 2.27 22.27 37.10
CA SER A 365 1.08 21.78 36.40
C SER A 365 1.12 20.29 36.02
N MET A 366 2.27 19.60 36.06
CA MET A 366 2.40 18.23 35.50
C MET A 366 2.50 17.09 36.53
N HIS A 367 2.18 17.32 37.80
CA HIS A 367 2.06 16.21 38.75
C HIS A 367 0.81 15.36 38.45
N LEU A 368 0.98 14.34 37.60
CA LEU A 368 0.11 13.15 37.57
C LEU A 368 0.31 12.34 38.85
N LYS A 369 -0.13 12.91 39.98
CA LYS A 369 -0.47 12.14 41.18
C LYS A 369 -1.74 11.38 40.84
N ASN A 370 -1.62 10.18 40.29
CA ASN A 370 -2.56 9.06 40.44
C ASN A 370 -2.11 7.85 39.59
N VAL A 371 -1.01 7.22 40.00
CA VAL A 371 -0.86 5.77 39.75
C VAL A 371 -0.82 5.11 41.12
N LYS A 372 -2.00 4.67 41.58
CA LYS A 372 -2.08 3.75 42.71
C LYS A 372 -1.34 2.47 42.29
N LYS A 373 -0.27 2.14 43.02
CA LYS A 373 0.32 0.80 42.99
C LYS A 373 -0.80 -0.20 43.30
N SER A 374 -1.09 -1.06 42.34
CA SER A 374 -1.89 -2.27 42.56
C SER A 374 -0.92 -3.44 42.45
N PHE A 375 -1.02 -4.33 43.44
CA PHE A 375 -0.16 -5.49 43.71
C PHE A 375 0.02 -6.43 42.51
#